data_AF-C0Q4H7-F1
#
_entry.id   AF-C0Q4H7-F1
#
_cell.length_a   1.000
_cell.length_b   1.000
_cell.length_c   1.000
_cell.angle_alpha   90.00
_cell.angle_beta   90.00
_cell.angle_gamma   90.00
#
_symmetry.space_group_name_H-M   'P 1'
#
loop_
_entity.id
_entity.type
_entity.pdbx_description
1 polymer ?
#
loop_
_entity_poly.entity_id
_entity_poly.type
_entity_poly.pdbx_seq_one_letter_code
_entity_poly.pdbx_strand_id
1 'polypeptide(L)'
;MNYNGGDSSLYVLVTAEEQSGRVVAISSNYSAQPLDKAWQYQSYYEERLPPGTLAHMVQRKEAITARRETLFDIDYGPASLYKNDSGMIVKPVLPAYRHFELVRMLTDERSLNVQHYLDHECFILGGCMMANMPHVHQGRCHISFVKERGTTPLQKDIPPRLFLSGGIRNNVWRTFSTRDYAMAVCNLTGNKKITQQRYATLQGATAFINYLYAHPFLAQLNRLSPANVTATLDYLKYEYNQSRKVG
;
A
#
# COMPACT_ATOMS: atom_id res chain seq x y z
N MET A 1 10.04 -5.59 -4.34
CA MET A 1 11.31 -5.10 -4.92
C MET A 1 12.33 -6.21 -4.85
N ASN A 2 12.88 -6.64 -5.98
CA ASN A 2 13.87 -7.73 -5.99
C ASN A 2 15.19 -7.22 -5.41
N TYR A 3 16.01 -8.12 -4.91
CA TYR A 3 17.32 -7.80 -4.35
C TYR A 3 18.30 -8.95 -4.60
N ASN A 4 19.61 -8.69 -4.42
CA ASN A 4 20.67 -9.69 -4.56
C ASN A 4 20.71 -10.42 -5.93
N GLY A 5 20.07 -9.87 -6.97
CA GLY A 5 20.03 -10.47 -8.31
C GLY A 5 19.26 -11.79 -8.39
N GLY A 6 18.49 -12.15 -7.35
CA GLY A 6 17.71 -13.38 -7.30
C GLY A 6 16.20 -13.15 -7.36
N ASP A 7 15.44 -14.21 -7.10
CA ASP A 7 13.97 -14.20 -7.11
C ASP A 7 13.37 -13.72 -5.78
N SER A 8 14.21 -13.40 -4.79
CA SER A 8 13.77 -12.89 -3.49
C SER A 8 13.39 -11.42 -3.57
N SER A 9 12.29 -11.07 -2.90
CA SER A 9 11.71 -9.74 -2.91
C SER A 9 11.53 -9.15 -1.52
N LEU A 10 11.66 -7.83 -1.40
CA LEU A 10 11.19 -7.05 -0.26
C LEU A 10 9.76 -6.59 -0.50
N TYR A 11 8.96 -6.62 0.57
CA TYR A 11 7.70 -5.89 0.62
C TYR A 11 8.00 -4.42 0.92
N VAL A 12 7.46 -3.51 0.10
CA VAL A 12 7.69 -2.07 0.23
C VAL A 12 6.34 -1.36 0.30
N LEU A 13 6.16 -0.54 1.32
CA LEU A 13 5.02 0.38 1.48
C LEU A 13 5.43 1.77 1.01
N VAL A 14 4.55 2.39 0.22
CA VAL A 14 4.71 3.74 -0.30
C VAL A 14 3.45 4.53 0.02
N THR A 15 3.62 5.68 0.67
CA THR A 15 2.54 6.67 0.86
C THR A 15 2.88 7.93 0.10
N ALA A 16 1.93 8.41 -0.69
CA ALA A 16 2.02 9.69 -1.40
C ALA A 16 0.86 10.60 -1.01
N GLU A 17 1.11 11.91 -1.02
CA GLU A 17 0.07 12.92 -0.87
C GLU A 17 -0.77 12.97 -2.16
N GLU A 18 -2.10 12.97 -2.01
CA GLU A 18 -3.04 12.94 -3.14
C GLU A 18 -2.83 14.10 -4.13
N GLN A 19 -2.73 15.34 -3.62
CA GLN A 19 -2.77 16.54 -4.46
C GLN A 19 -1.47 16.76 -5.24
N SER A 20 -0.32 16.75 -4.56
CA SER A 20 0.98 16.95 -5.24
C SER A 20 1.53 15.66 -5.87
N GLY A 21 1.02 14.49 -5.46
CA GLY A 21 1.60 13.19 -5.79
C GLY A 21 3.02 12.99 -5.24
N ARG A 22 3.46 13.85 -4.31
CA ARG A 22 4.76 13.70 -3.64
C ARG A 22 4.71 12.51 -2.70
N VAL A 23 5.78 11.73 -2.70
CA VAL A 23 5.94 10.59 -1.80
C VAL A 23 6.32 11.09 -0.42
N VAL A 24 5.48 10.81 0.57
CA VAL A 24 5.65 11.22 1.98
C VAL A 24 6.57 10.23 2.69
N ALA A 25 6.31 8.94 2.54
CA ALA A 25 7.04 7.89 3.26
C ALA A 25 7.23 6.65 2.38
N ILE A 26 8.34 5.97 2.60
CA ILE A 26 8.64 4.64 2.06
C ILE A 26 9.14 3.79 3.22
N SER A 27 8.72 2.53 3.29
CA SER A 27 9.26 1.58 4.26
C SER A 27 9.34 0.19 3.64
N SER A 28 10.39 -0.56 3.96
CA SER A 28 10.53 -1.96 3.59
C SER A 28 10.33 -2.85 4.80
N ASN A 29 10.13 -4.15 4.58
CA ASN A 29 10.11 -5.16 5.64
C ASN A 29 11.48 -5.78 5.91
N TYR A 30 12.56 -5.07 5.60
CA TYR A 30 13.90 -5.42 6.07
C TYR A 30 14.14 -4.81 7.46
N SER A 31 14.70 -5.60 8.39
CA SER A 31 15.16 -5.13 9.70
C SER A 31 16.65 -5.45 9.85
N ALA A 32 17.43 -4.44 10.25
CA ALA A 32 18.81 -4.64 10.69
C ALA A 32 18.89 -5.16 12.14
N GLN A 33 17.79 -5.07 12.89
CA GLN A 33 17.71 -5.52 14.28
C GLN A 33 17.15 -6.95 14.35
N PRO A 34 17.71 -7.80 15.22
CA PRO A 34 17.21 -9.14 15.42
C PRO A 34 15.85 -9.13 16.12
N LEU A 35 14.94 -9.98 15.66
CA LEU A 35 13.61 -10.21 16.21
C LEU A 35 13.35 -11.71 16.37
N ASP A 36 12.44 -12.04 17.27
CA ASP A 36 11.99 -13.41 17.49
C ASP A 36 11.44 -14.04 16.21
N LYS A 37 11.62 -15.36 16.09
CA LYS A 37 11.20 -16.13 14.91
C LYS A 37 9.72 -15.94 14.54
N ALA A 38 8.85 -15.68 15.53
CA ALA A 38 7.43 -15.41 15.31
C ALA A 38 7.14 -14.15 14.48
N TRP A 39 8.10 -13.21 14.43
CA TRP A 39 8.00 -11.94 13.71
C TRP A 39 8.79 -11.91 12.40
N GLN A 40 9.53 -12.97 12.13
CA GLN A 40 10.25 -13.15 10.87
C GLN A 40 9.27 -13.59 9.78
N TYR A 41 9.46 -13.07 8.58
CA TYR A 41 8.66 -13.45 7.43
C TYR A 41 9.12 -14.81 6.89
N GLN A 42 8.15 -15.63 6.50
CA GLN A 42 8.37 -16.91 5.86
C GLN A 42 7.38 -17.06 4.70
N SER A 43 7.84 -17.65 3.61
CA SER A 43 7.00 -17.93 2.44
C SER A 43 6.81 -19.44 2.31
N TYR A 44 5.57 -19.83 2.09
CA TYR A 44 5.09 -21.20 1.93
C TYR A 44 4.23 -21.34 0.68
N TYR A 45 3.37 -20.35 0.42
CA TYR A 45 2.44 -20.31 -0.69
C TYR A 45 2.19 -18.84 -1.08
N GLU A 46 2.91 -18.36 -2.08
CA GLU A 46 2.75 -17.00 -2.61
C GLU A 46 1.29 -16.73 -2.98
N GLU A 47 0.68 -15.73 -2.31
CA GLU A 47 -0.68 -15.31 -2.59
C GLU A 47 -0.74 -14.55 -3.92
N ARG A 48 -1.22 -15.23 -4.96
CA ARG A 48 -1.42 -14.61 -6.27
C ARG A 48 -2.86 -14.16 -6.45
N LEU A 49 -3.04 -12.90 -6.84
CA LEU A 49 -4.33 -12.37 -7.29
C LEU A 49 -4.46 -12.58 -8.80
N PRO A 50 -5.33 -13.49 -9.27
CA PRO A 50 -5.53 -13.70 -10.70
C PRO A 50 -6.17 -12.46 -11.35
N PRO A 51 -5.98 -12.25 -12.66
CA PRO A 51 -6.61 -11.14 -13.36
C PRO A 51 -8.14 -11.25 -13.35
N GLY A 52 -8.81 -10.11 -13.43
CA GLY A 52 -10.26 -10.06 -13.48
C GLY A 52 -10.80 -8.64 -13.39
N THR A 53 -12.13 -8.52 -13.26
CA THR A 53 -12.77 -7.24 -12.93
C THR A 53 -12.34 -6.79 -11.53
N LEU A 54 -12.46 -5.48 -11.23
CA LEU A 54 -12.13 -4.98 -9.89
C LEU A 54 -12.94 -5.67 -8.79
N ALA A 55 -14.23 -5.92 -9.03
CA ALA A 55 -15.08 -6.65 -8.10
C ALA A 55 -14.57 -8.07 -7.86
N HIS A 56 -14.16 -8.79 -8.92
CA HIS A 56 -13.58 -10.12 -8.79
C HIS A 56 -12.28 -10.09 -7.98
N MET A 57 -11.39 -9.13 -8.26
CA MET A 57 -10.14 -9.00 -7.51
C MET A 57 -10.37 -8.73 -6.01
N VAL A 58 -11.31 -7.84 -5.68
CA VAL A 58 -11.71 -7.55 -4.29
C VAL A 58 -12.26 -8.80 -3.60
N GLN A 59 -13.21 -9.49 -4.22
CA GLN A 59 -13.84 -10.69 -3.64
C GLN A 59 -12.82 -11.83 -3.45
N ARG A 60 -11.89 -12.01 -4.40
CA ARG A 60 -10.80 -12.97 -4.27
C ARG A 60 -9.85 -12.61 -3.15
N LYS A 61 -9.51 -11.33 -3.00
CA LYS A 61 -8.65 -10.88 -1.91
C LYS A 61 -9.29 -11.12 -0.54
N GLU A 62 -10.60 -10.88 -0.39
CA GLU A 62 -11.33 -11.26 0.83
C GLU A 62 -11.29 -12.77 1.08
N ALA A 63 -11.48 -13.59 0.04
CA ALA A 63 -11.43 -15.04 0.17
C ALA A 63 -10.04 -15.57 0.57
N ILE A 64 -8.97 -14.99 0.06
CA ILE A 64 -7.58 -15.31 0.47
C ILE A 64 -7.38 -14.89 1.94
N THR A 65 -7.74 -13.65 2.27
CA THR A 65 -7.61 -13.11 3.64
C THR A 65 -8.35 -13.96 4.66
N ALA A 66 -9.55 -14.45 4.31
CA ALA A 66 -10.38 -15.29 5.18
C ALA A 66 -9.81 -16.68 5.46
N ARG A 67 -8.83 -17.14 4.66
CA ARG A 67 -8.17 -18.45 4.84
C ARG A 67 -6.89 -18.35 5.67
N ARG A 68 -6.41 -17.13 5.95
CA ARG A 68 -5.22 -16.94 6.76
C ARG A 68 -5.52 -17.30 8.21
N GLU A 69 -4.56 -17.92 8.88
CA GLU A 69 -4.61 -18.12 10.33
C GLU A 69 -4.67 -16.78 11.07
N THR A 70 -3.86 -15.81 10.59
CA THR A 70 -3.83 -14.45 11.11
C THR A 70 -4.01 -13.44 9.98
N LEU A 71 -4.93 -12.49 10.12
CA LEU A 71 -5.35 -11.58 9.04
C LEU A 71 -4.22 -10.76 8.42
N PHE A 72 -3.16 -10.49 9.18
CA PHE A 72 -2.01 -9.68 8.78
C PHE A 72 -0.82 -10.48 8.23
N ASP A 73 -0.85 -11.81 8.34
CA ASP A 73 0.22 -12.69 7.85
C ASP A 73 0.01 -12.97 6.36
N ILE A 74 0.48 -12.03 5.53
CA ILE A 74 0.49 -12.18 4.07
C ILE A 74 1.65 -13.06 3.64
N ASP A 75 1.49 -13.80 2.54
CA ASP A 75 2.60 -14.43 1.81
C ASP A 75 2.73 -13.77 0.43
N TYR A 76 3.74 -12.91 0.26
CA TYR A 76 4.01 -12.21 -1.00
C TYR A 76 5.09 -12.92 -1.84
N GLY A 77 5.44 -14.16 -1.48
CA GLY A 77 6.45 -14.96 -2.17
C GLY A 77 7.83 -14.92 -1.51
N PRO A 78 8.85 -15.48 -2.17
CA PRO A 78 10.17 -15.69 -1.60
C PRO A 78 10.85 -14.38 -1.15
N ALA A 79 11.45 -14.41 0.04
CA ALA A 79 12.22 -13.30 0.60
C ALA A 79 13.37 -13.81 1.48
N SER A 80 14.31 -14.51 0.87
CA SER A 80 15.44 -15.13 1.56
C SER A 80 16.68 -14.24 1.49
N LEU A 81 17.29 -13.98 2.65
CA LEU A 81 18.56 -13.26 2.73
C LEU A 81 19.73 -14.13 2.27
N TYR A 82 20.82 -13.47 1.89
CA TYR A 82 22.11 -14.17 1.74
C TYR A 82 22.62 -14.64 3.10
N LYS A 83 23.36 -15.75 3.10
CA LYS A 83 23.88 -16.41 4.32
C LYS A 83 24.67 -15.51 5.27
N ASN A 84 25.28 -14.45 4.74
CA ASN A 84 26.13 -13.53 5.51
C ASN A 84 25.45 -12.19 5.84
N ASP A 85 24.17 -12.01 5.48
CA ASP A 85 23.42 -10.81 5.85
C ASP A 85 23.01 -10.92 7.33
N SER A 86 23.38 -9.92 8.14
CA SER A 86 23.09 -9.91 9.57
C SER A 86 21.66 -9.45 9.89
N GLY A 87 20.92 -8.94 8.90
CA GLY A 87 19.53 -8.52 9.06
C GLY A 87 18.54 -9.67 8.98
N MET A 88 17.27 -9.32 8.85
CA MET A 88 16.17 -10.26 8.61
C MET A 88 15.03 -9.62 7.83
N ILE A 89 14.27 -10.46 7.15
CA ILE A 89 12.99 -10.07 6.58
C ILE A 89 11.91 -10.32 7.63
N VAL A 90 11.18 -9.27 7.98
CA VAL A 90 10.14 -9.30 9.01
C VAL A 90 8.75 -9.33 8.39
N LYS A 91 7.76 -9.76 9.17
CA LYS A 91 6.36 -9.72 8.76
C LYS A 91 5.96 -8.29 8.37
N PRO A 92 5.34 -8.04 7.19
CA PRO A 92 5.00 -6.69 6.70
C PRO A 92 4.12 -5.84 7.63
N VAL A 93 3.42 -6.47 8.58
CA VAL A 93 2.65 -5.77 9.62
C VAL A 93 3.52 -4.86 10.50
N LEU A 94 4.76 -5.26 10.81
CA LEU A 94 5.66 -4.49 11.66
C LEU A 94 6.09 -3.15 11.03
N PRO A 95 6.66 -3.12 9.81
CA PRO A 95 6.98 -1.85 9.17
C PRO A 95 5.72 -1.04 8.85
N ALA A 96 4.55 -1.65 8.66
CA ALA A 96 3.31 -0.91 8.44
C ALA A 96 2.94 -0.02 9.64
N TYR A 97 3.05 -0.52 10.88
CA TYR A 97 2.81 0.31 12.06
C TYR A 97 3.70 1.55 12.08
N ARG A 98 5.02 1.33 11.93
CA ARG A 98 5.98 2.45 11.95
C ARG A 98 5.80 3.39 10.76
N HIS A 99 5.45 2.86 9.60
CA HIS A 99 5.20 3.63 8.38
C HIS A 99 4.08 4.65 8.61
N PHE A 100 2.94 4.24 9.17
CA PHE A 100 1.82 5.15 9.38
C PHE A 100 2.03 6.12 10.54
N GLU A 101 2.80 5.75 11.58
CA GLU A 101 3.28 6.72 12.57
C GLU A 101 4.11 7.83 11.91
N LEU A 102 5.04 7.46 11.02
CA LEU A 102 5.86 8.41 10.28
C LEU A 102 5.02 9.30 9.36
N VAL A 103 4.10 8.71 8.60
CA VAL A 103 3.17 9.46 7.75
C VAL A 103 2.40 10.48 8.57
N ARG A 104 1.87 10.07 9.72
CA ARG A 104 1.18 11.00 10.63
C ARG A 104 2.12 12.12 11.06
N MET A 105 3.28 11.83 11.65
CA MET A 105 4.24 12.86 12.07
C MET A 105 4.62 13.86 10.96
N LEU A 106 4.73 13.40 9.71
CA LEU A 106 5.10 14.24 8.57
C LEU A 106 3.93 15.05 7.97
N THR A 107 2.68 14.81 8.39
CA THR A 107 1.47 15.41 7.81
C THR A 107 0.52 16.07 8.83
N ASP A 108 0.71 15.83 10.13
CA ASP A 108 -0.31 16.10 11.17
C ASP A 108 -0.31 17.55 11.70
N GLU A 109 0.72 18.37 11.50
CA GLU A 109 0.81 19.66 12.23
C GLU A 109 -0.35 20.65 11.99
N ARG A 110 -1.19 20.49 10.94
CA ARG A 110 -2.29 21.44 10.63
C ARG A 110 -3.56 20.82 10.03
N SER A 111 -3.66 19.50 9.95
CA SER A 111 -4.74 18.85 9.19
C SER A 111 -5.99 18.62 10.03
N LEU A 112 -7.03 19.45 9.84
CA LEU A 112 -8.30 19.32 10.57
C LEU A 112 -9.05 18.02 10.23
N ASN A 113 -8.94 17.55 8.99
CA ASN A 113 -9.51 16.28 8.53
C ASN A 113 -8.51 15.58 7.59
N VAL A 114 -8.23 14.31 7.87
CA VAL A 114 -7.29 13.47 7.11
C VAL A 114 -8.06 12.37 6.39
N GLN A 115 -7.67 12.12 5.15
CA GLN A 115 -8.23 11.04 4.35
C GLN A 115 -7.10 10.09 3.93
N HIS A 116 -7.24 8.81 4.26
CA HIS A 116 -6.36 7.75 3.79
C HIS A 116 -7.06 6.89 2.74
N TYR A 117 -6.36 6.64 1.64
CA TYR A 117 -6.71 5.70 0.59
C TYR A 117 -5.68 4.58 0.61
N LEU A 118 -6.11 3.35 0.92
CA LEU A 118 -5.24 2.21 1.16
C LEU A 118 -5.43 1.15 0.09
N ASP A 119 -4.35 0.46 -0.29
CA ASP A 119 -4.49 -0.81 -1.01
C ASP A 119 -5.18 -1.85 -0.11
N HIS A 120 -5.81 -2.85 -0.73
CA HIS A 120 -6.74 -3.77 -0.08
C HIS A 120 -6.05 -4.87 0.75
N GLU A 121 -5.36 -4.46 1.83
CA GLU A 121 -4.65 -5.35 2.74
C GLU A 121 -4.96 -5.05 4.22
N CYS A 122 -5.17 -6.10 5.01
CA CYS A 122 -5.53 -5.97 6.43
C CYS A 122 -4.43 -5.33 7.28
N PHE A 123 -3.17 -5.69 7.05
CA PHE A 123 -2.07 -5.16 7.86
C PHE A 123 -1.81 -3.67 7.58
N ILE A 124 -2.05 -3.20 6.34
CA ILE A 124 -2.00 -1.78 5.98
C ILE A 124 -3.10 -1.01 6.72
N LEU A 125 -4.33 -1.54 6.72
CA LEU A 125 -5.43 -0.97 7.50
C LEU A 125 -5.09 -0.93 9.00
N GLY A 126 -4.56 -2.02 9.56
CA GLY A 126 -4.18 -2.10 10.97
C GLY A 126 -3.16 -1.03 11.35
N GLY A 127 -2.08 -0.89 10.55
CA GLY A 127 -1.08 0.16 10.75
C GLY A 127 -1.66 1.57 10.68
N CYS A 128 -2.46 1.85 9.63
CA CYS A 128 -3.09 3.15 9.44
C CYS A 128 -4.06 3.51 10.56
N MET A 129 -4.86 2.53 11.01
CA MET A 129 -5.86 2.73 12.05
C MET A 129 -5.20 2.96 13.42
N MET A 130 -4.17 2.18 13.78
CA MET A 130 -3.44 2.37 15.03
C MET A 130 -2.78 3.75 15.11
N ALA A 131 -2.13 4.19 14.02
CA ALA A 131 -1.50 5.51 13.98
C ALA A 131 -2.52 6.66 14.11
N ASN A 132 -3.77 6.47 13.69
CA ASN A 132 -4.79 7.53 13.59
C ASN A 132 -6.00 7.33 14.51
N MET A 133 -5.97 6.38 15.44
CA MET A 133 -7.13 5.94 16.20
C MET A 133 -7.87 7.09 16.92
N PRO A 134 -7.17 8.05 17.57
CA PRO A 134 -7.84 9.21 18.16
C PRO A 134 -8.62 10.05 17.15
N HIS A 135 -8.06 10.28 15.96
CA HIS A 135 -8.72 11.08 14.90
C HIS A 135 -9.88 10.32 14.26
N VAL A 136 -9.79 8.99 14.15
CA VAL A 136 -10.91 8.15 13.69
C VAL A 136 -12.08 8.26 14.66
N HIS A 137 -11.85 8.13 15.97
CA HIS A 137 -12.89 8.30 16.98
C HIS A 137 -13.51 9.70 17.00
N GLN A 138 -12.72 10.74 16.71
CA GLN A 138 -13.20 12.12 16.59
C GLN A 138 -13.90 12.42 15.26
N GLY A 139 -13.98 11.45 14.34
CA GLY A 139 -14.53 11.66 13.00
C GLY A 139 -13.69 12.55 12.10
N ARG A 140 -12.41 12.79 12.46
CA ARG A 140 -11.44 13.63 11.73
C ARG A 140 -10.53 12.82 10.80
N CYS A 141 -10.53 11.50 10.90
CA CYS A 141 -9.78 10.61 10.01
C CYS A 141 -10.69 9.61 9.32
N HIS A 142 -10.67 9.64 7.99
CA HIS A 142 -11.45 8.79 7.12
C HIS A 142 -10.54 7.83 6.37
N ILE A 143 -10.80 6.54 6.48
CA ILE A 143 -10.00 5.47 5.88
C ILE A 143 -10.86 4.74 4.87
N SER A 144 -10.31 4.47 3.70
CA SER A 144 -10.98 3.72 2.64
C SER A 144 -10.01 2.78 1.96
N PHE A 145 -10.47 1.56 1.65
CA PHE A 145 -9.77 0.73 0.67
C PHE A 145 -10.08 1.22 -0.74
N VAL A 146 -9.08 1.14 -1.60
CA VAL A 146 -9.16 1.48 -3.01
C VAL A 146 -8.52 0.35 -3.81
N LYS A 147 -9.22 -0.07 -4.88
CA LYS A 147 -8.62 -0.83 -5.96
C LYS A 147 -8.80 -0.03 -7.24
N GLU A 148 -7.70 0.22 -7.95
CA GLU A 148 -7.68 1.14 -9.09
C GLU A 148 -6.92 0.52 -10.26
N ARG A 149 -7.36 0.80 -11.48
CA ARG A 149 -6.67 0.44 -12.73
C ARG A 149 -6.88 1.52 -13.78
N GLY A 150 -5.85 1.78 -14.57
CA GLY A 150 -5.83 2.85 -15.58
C GLY A 150 -5.23 4.13 -15.02
N THR A 151 -4.98 5.12 -15.88
CA THR A 151 -4.23 6.34 -15.53
C THR A 151 -5.02 7.62 -15.74
N THR A 152 -6.21 7.54 -16.35
CA THR A 152 -7.03 8.72 -16.68
C THR A 152 -8.16 8.85 -15.65
N PRO A 153 -8.12 9.85 -14.75
CA PRO A 153 -9.16 10.01 -13.74
C PRO A 153 -10.54 10.26 -14.34
N LEU A 154 -11.58 9.98 -13.56
CA LEU A 154 -12.97 10.21 -13.94
C LEU A 154 -13.22 11.70 -14.18
N GLN A 155 -13.48 12.09 -15.43
CA GLN A 155 -13.85 13.46 -15.79
C GLN A 155 -15.36 13.73 -15.70
N LYS A 156 -16.19 12.68 -15.69
CA LYS A 156 -17.65 12.78 -15.68
C LYS A 156 -18.21 12.21 -14.38
N ASP A 157 -19.34 12.77 -13.95
CA ASP A 157 -20.09 12.24 -12.82
C ASP A 157 -20.79 10.95 -13.24
N ILE A 158 -20.29 9.80 -12.76
CA ILE A 158 -20.82 8.48 -13.09
C ILE A 158 -21.39 7.87 -11.79
N PRO A 159 -22.67 7.48 -11.76
CA PRO A 159 -23.24 6.84 -10.59
C PRO A 159 -22.52 5.51 -10.29
N PRO A 160 -22.17 5.24 -9.02
CA PRO A 160 -21.44 4.04 -8.70
C PRO A 160 -22.32 2.79 -8.79
N ARG A 161 -21.74 1.65 -9.21
CA ARG A 161 -22.36 0.33 -9.01
C ARG A 161 -21.88 -0.28 -7.69
N LEU A 162 -22.81 -0.82 -6.92
CA LEU A 162 -22.55 -1.42 -5.61
C LEU A 162 -22.31 -2.93 -5.73
N PHE A 163 -21.40 -3.45 -4.92
CA PHE A 163 -21.26 -4.89 -4.71
C PHE A 163 -20.77 -5.18 -3.29
N LEU A 164 -21.05 -6.38 -2.80
CA LEU A 164 -20.52 -6.89 -1.54
C LEU A 164 -19.22 -7.65 -1.79
N SER A 165 -18.23 -7.44 -0.93
CA SER A 165 -16.93 -8.10 -1.05
C SER A 165 -16.95 -9.58 -0.66
N GLY A 166 -17.95 -10.01 0.12
CA GLY A 166 -17.91 -11.32 0.78
C GLY A 166 -16.76 -11.41 1.80
N GLY A 167 -16.46 -12.64 2.22
CA GLY A 167 -15.44 -12.95 3.23
C GLY A 167 -15.81 -12.44 4.62
N ILE A 168 -14.80 -12.33 5.50
CA ILE A 168 -15.00 -12.01 6.93
C ILE A 168 -15.55 -10.58 7.12
N ARG A 169 -15.08 -9.61 6.32
CA ARG A 169 -15.51 -8.20 6.45
C ARG A 169 -16.84 -7.91 5.75
N ASN A 170 -17.11 -8.59 4.63
CA ASN A 170 -18.30 -8.42 3.79
C ASN A 170 -18.72 -6.95 3.56
N ASN A 171 -17.73 -6.09 3.33
CA ASN A 171 -17.95 -4.65 3.19
C ASN A 171 -18.68 -4.32 1.89
N VAL A 172 -19.38 -3.17 1.88
CA VAL A 172 -19.97 -2.59 0.67
C VAL A 172 -18.93 -1.81 -0.11
N TRP A 173 -18.76 -2.17 -1.38
CA TRP A 173 -17.87 -1.50 -2.32
C TRP A 173 -18.66 -0.75 -3.39
N ARG A 174 -18.09 0.37 -3.84
CA ARG A 174 -18.61 1.19 -4.94
C ARG A 174 -17.63 1.18 -6.08
N THR A 175 -18.12 0.88 -7.28
CA THR A 175 -17.31 0.89 -8.50
C THR A 175 -17.64 2.09 -9.36
N PHE A 176 -16.58 2.68 -9.93
CA PHE A 176 -16.64 3.73 -10.93
C PHE A 176 -15.80 3.27 -12.11
N SER A 177 -16.37 3.22 -13.31
CA SER A 177 -15.65 2.71 -14.49
C SER A 177 -15.99 3.52 -15.72
N THR A 178 -14.96 3.78 -16.51
CA THR A 178 -15.01 4.27 -17.90
C THR A 178 -14.30 3.24 -18.79
N ARG A 179 -14.06 3.59 -20.06
CA ARG A 179 -13.32 2.76 -21.00
C ARG A 179 -11.88 2.49 -20.55
N ASP A 180 -11.20 3.54 -20.09
CA ASP A 180 -9.74 3.51 -19.86
C ASP A 180 -9.36 3.55 -18.37
N TYR A 181 -10.36 3.62 -17.48
CA TYR A 181 -10.15 3.72 -16.04
C TYR A 181 -11.25 3.02 -15.26
N ALA A 182 -10.85 2.30 -14.20
CA ALA A 182 -11.77 1.69 -13.25
C ALA A 182 -11.25 1.86 -11.82
N MET A 183 -12.17 2.11 -10.89
CA MET A 183 -11.91 2.15 -9.47
C MET A 183 -13.01 1.42 -8.69
N ALA A 184 -12.63 0.75 -7.61
CA ALA A 184 -13.51 0.25 -6.57
C ALA A 184 -13.06 0.84 -5.23
N VAL A 185 -13.99 1.41 -4.46
CA VAL A 185 -13.70 2.03 -3.16
C VAL A 185 -14.66 1.49 -2.09
N CYS A 186 -14.10 1.24 -0.91
CA CYS A 186 -14.84 0.84 0.28
C CYS A 186 -14.44 1.73 1.44
N ASN A 187 -15.42 2.42 2.00
CA ASN A 187 -15.20 3.20 3.22
C ASN A 187 -15.19 2.28 4.44
N LEU A 188 -14.24 2.52 5.33
CA LEU A 188 -14.04 1.74 6.55
C LEU A 188 -14.31 2.57 7.80
N THR A 189 -14.06 3.90 7.73
CA THR A 189 -14.33 4.81 8.85
C THR A 189 -15.11 6.03 8.38
N GLY A 190 -16.12 6.41 9.17
CA GLY A 190 -16.98 7.58 8.93
C GLY A 190 -17.94 7.47 7.75
N ASN A 191 -18.97 8.31 7.76
CA ASN A 191 -19.97 8.40 6.70
C ASN A 191 -19.56 9.46 5.66
N LYS A 192 -18.60 9.13 4.79
CA LYS A 192 -18.23 10.00 3.66
C LYS A 192 -19.41 10.13 2.69
N LYS A 193 -19.68 11.35 2.21
CA LYS A 193 -20.66 11.55 1.13
C LYS A 193 -20.19 10.82 -0.12
N ILE A 194 -21.11 10.15 -0.82
CA ILE A 194 -20.83 9.36 -2.03
C ILE A 194 -20.08 10.18 -3.07
N THR A 195 -20.41 11.47 -3.20
CA THR A 195 -19.77 12.43 -4.13
C THR A 195 -18.28 12.63 -3.90
N GLN A 196 -17.77 12.37 -2.69
CA GLN A 196 -16.35 12.51 -2.37
C GLN A 196 -15.57 11.20 -2.53
N GLN A 197 -16.23 10.05 -2.64
CA GLN A 197 -15.58 8.75 -2.80
C GLN A 197 -15.00 8.57 -4.22
N ARG A 198 -15.53 9.29 -5.21
CA ARG A 198 -15.05 9.24 -6.60
C ARG A 198 -13.65 9.84 -6.79
N TYR A 199 -13.16 10.60 -5.80
CA TYR A 199 -11.81 11.17 -5.79
C TYR A 199 -10.82 10.28 -5.04
N ALA A 200 -11.25 9.13 -4.50
CA ALA A 200 -10.32 8.17 -3.94
C ALA A 200 -9.31 7.74 -5.01
N THR A 201 -8.05 7.56 -4.64
CA THR A 201 -7.02 7.20 -5.63
C THR A 201 -5.77 6.65 -4.97
N LEU A 202 -5.08 5.76 -5.69
CA LEU A 202 -3.74 5.28 -5.41
C LEU A 202 -2.73 5.77 -6.47
N GLN A 203 -3.12 6.68 -7.37
CA GLN A 203 -2.27 7.13 -8.49
C GLN A 203 -0.95 7.73 -8.02
N GLY A 204 -0.92 8.51 -6.93
CA GLY A 204 0.32 9.10 -6.43
C GLY A 204 1.38 8.05 -6.10
N ALA A 205 1.00 7.02 -5.34
CA ALA A 205 1.87 5.90 -5.00
C ALA A 205 2.18 5.04 -6.23
N THR A 206 1.19 4.76 -7.07
CA THR A 206 1.34 3.97 -8.31
C THR A 206 2.30 4.64 -9.29
N ALA A 207 2.24 5.97 -9.44
CA ALA A 207 3.14 6.73 -10.29
C ALA A 207 4.59 6.62 -9.82
N PHE A 208 4.83 6.68 -8.50
CA PHE A 208 6.17 6.46 -7.97
C PHE A 208 6.64 5.01 -8.17
N ILE A 209 5.78 4.02 -7.96
CA ILE A 209 6.11 2.61 -8.21
C ILE A 209 6.48 2.41 -9.70
N ASN A 210 5.70 2.98 -10.62
CA ASN A 210 6.00 2.94 -12.05
C ASN A 210 7.30 3.68 -12.40
N TYR A 211 7.57 4.82 -11.74
CA TYR A 211 8.84 5.52 -11.85
C TYR A 211 10.00 4.61 -11.48
N LEU A 212 9.92 3.87 -10.35
CA LEU A 212 10.96 2.93 -9.95
C LEU A 212 11.18 1.83 -10.99
N TYR A 213 10.09 1.27 -11.55
CA TYR A 213 10.18 0.23 -12.58
C TYR A 213 10.72 0.72 -13.93
N ALA A 214 10.52 1.99 -14.25
CA ALA A 214 11.06 2.62 -15.46
C ALA A 214 12.45 3.22 -15.25
N HIS A 215 12.93 3.31 -14.00
CA HIS A 215 14.17 3.99 -13.68
C HIS A 215 15.38 3.24 -14.24
N PRO A 216 16.35 3.89 -14.91
CA PRO A 216 17.53 3.23 -15.47
C PRO A 216 18.35 2.46 -14.43
N PHE A 217 18.30 2.88 -13.17
CA PHE A 217 19.00 2.23 -12.05
C PHE A 217 18.32 0.95 -11.53
N LEU A 218 17.16 0.54 -12.06
CA LEU A 218 16.44 -0.64 -11.55
C LEU A 218 17.29 -1.92 -11.59
N ALA A 219 18.07 -2.11 -12.67
CA ALA A 219 18.91 -3.31 -12.81
C ALA A 219 19.98 -3.39 -11.72
N GLN A 220 20.48 -2.25 -11.27
CA GLN A 220 21.48 -2.11 -10.21
C GLN A 220 20.82 -2.24 -8.84
N LEU A 221 19.66 -1.59 -8.65
CA LEU A 221 18.84 -1.70 -7.45
C LEU A 221 18.56 -3.16 -7.10
N ASN A 222 18.16 -3.96 -8.08
CA ASN A 222 17.86 -5.38 -7.89
C ASN A 222 19.08 -6.23 -7.50
N ARG A 223 20.30 -5.73 -7.64
CA ARG A 223 21.55 -6.43 -7.26
C ARG A 223 22.06 -6.01 -5.88
N LEU A 224 21.47 -5.01 -5.26
CA LEU A 224 21.87 -4.54 -3.94
C LEU A 224 21.39 -5.49 -2.84
N SER A 225 22.06 -5.43 -1.69
CA SER A 225 21.55 -6.02 -0.45
C SER A 225 20.25 -5.34 -0.01
N PRO A 226 19.37 -6.01 0.73
CA PRO A 226 18.14 -5.43 1.26
C PRO A 226 18.28 -4.09 2.00
N ALA A 227 19.33 -3.95 2.81
CA ALA A 227 19.64 -2.70 3.50
C ALA A 227 19.90 -1.57 2.49
N ASN A 228 20.72 -1.86 1.47
CA ASN A 228 21.08 -0.89 0.43
C ASN A 228 19.90 -0.59 -0.50
N VAL A 229 19.00 -1.56 -0.78
CA VAL A 229 17.74 -1.30 -1.49
C VAL A 229 16.91 -0.27 -0.71
N THR A 230 16.76 -0.46 0.60
CA THR A 230 15.98 0.46 1.45
C THR A 230 16.55 1.87 1.43
N ALA A 231 17.86 2.03 1.61
CA ALA A 231 18.54 3.33 1.54
C ALA A 231 18.42 3.98 0.14
N THR A 232 18.52 3.17 -0.92
CA THR A 232 18.40 3.67 -2.31
C THR A 232 16.98 4.13 -2.62
N LEU A 233 15.95 3.44 -2.10
CA LEU A 233 14.55 3.86 -2.25
C LEU A 233 14.30 5.24 -1.63
N ASP A 234 14.93 5.54 -0.49
CA ASP A 234 14.85 6.87 0.13
C ASP A 234 15.53 7.96 -0.70
N TYR A 235 16.63 7.65 -1.38
CA TYR A 235 17.25 8.55 -2.35
C TYR A 235 16.35 8.78 -3.58
N LEU A 236 15.83 7.72 -4.17
CA LEU A 236 14.94 7.81 -5.35
C LEU A 236 13.64 8.55 -5.04
N LYS A 237 13.13 8.43 -3.80
CA LYS A 237 12.03 9.26 -3.27
C LYS A 237 12.37 10.75 -3.33
N TYR A 238 13.56 11.12 -2.86
CA TYR A 238 14.02 12.50 -2.87
C TYR A 238 14.09 13.03 -4.30
N GLU A 239 14.74 12.29 -5.21
CA GLU A 239 14.86 12.65 -6.62
C GLU A 239 13.48 12.84 -7.29
N TYR A 240 12.58 11.87 -7.13
CA TYR A 240 11.22 11.93 -7.65
C TYR A 240 10.42 13.13 -7.12
N ASN A 241 10.61 13.47 -5.84
CA ASN A 241 9.93 14.62 -5.24
C ASN A 241 10.52 15.96 -5.70
N GLN A 242 11.80 16.03 -6.09
CA GLN A 242 12.39 17.26 -6.63
C GLN A 242 11.93 17.54 -8.06
N SER A 243 11.82 16.52 -8.91
CA SER A 243 11.33 16.70 -10.29
C SER A 243 9.89 17.22 -10.34
N ARG A 244 9.08 16.95 -9.30
CA ARG A 244 7.71 17.45 -9.14
C ARG A 244 7.58 18.86 -8.56
N LYS A 245 8.66 19.48 -8.06
CA LYS A 245 8.62 20.88 -7.60
C LYS A 245 8.75 21.89 -8.75
N VAL A 246 9.15 21.42 -9.94
CA VAL A 246 9.48 22.26 -11.10
C VAL A 246 8.32 22.36 -12.10
N GLY A 247 7.16 21.76 -11.80
CA GLY A 247 5.92 21.87 -12.58
C GLY A 247 4.80 22.50 -11.78
#